data_AF-A0A2C5ZP27-F1
#
_entry.id   AF-A0A2C5ZP27-F1
#
_cell.length_a   1.000
_cell.length_b   1.000
_cell.length_c   1.000
_cell.angle_alpha   90.00
_cell.angle_beta   90.00
_cell.angle_gamma   90.00
#
_symmetry.space_group_name_H-M   'P 1'
#
loop_
_entity.id
_entity.type
_entity.pdbx_description
1 polymer ?
#
loop_
_entity_poly.entity_id
_entity_poly.type
_entity_poly.pdbx_seq_one_letter_code
_entity_poly.pdbx_strand_id
1 'polypeptide(L)'
;MAQPVPHQASDKRRVKVYELRSNDWYDRGTGLVTATFTTTDDGRKDPRVIVESEEEPNRLLLDTRIHKQDGFQKQQDTLIVWQEPGSGVDMALSFQESEGCTLIWRFVNNVQQAMNHNTTVTDDGLSDDLAIEVPAPVSLPPAELGNLAEIESSMRMMASTANGRDALAKSIMAQNYIGKLIPLVEMAEDLESLPDLHRLCNIMKTVLLLNDTTIIEHAVSDECVLGVVGALEYDPDFPSHKANHRHWLDNQGRYKEVVPIEDKLTRQKIHQTYRLQYLKDVVLARILDDPTFSVLNSLIFFNQVDIVQHLQSNTAFLTDLFTIFTSRCVDPRRRKEAVLFIQQCCAIAKNIQPPARQTLYNNFIAHGLLQVIHFGLRHADVAVRVGATDIMISIIDHDPHMIRQTMYRQMHDEQNGLLDSVIELLLVEVDLGVKSQLAEALKVLLDQAPPMQGPQEQFPKTNGEFTARPRPSVGASDPQHELFLTRFYERYAPRLFKPLLDLESRTDMSFNSRKGFAAP
;
A
#
# COMPACT_ATOMS: atom_id res chain seq x y z
N MET A 1 -32.78 29.52 32.19
CA MET A 1 -31.38 29.14 31.90
C MET A 1 -31.02 28.02 32.84
N ALA A 2 -31.04 26.78 32.35
CA ALA A 2 -30.63 25.60 33.12
C ALA A 2 -29.27 25.17 32.60
N GLN A 3 -28.26 25.13 33.48
CA GLN A 3 -26.93 24.62 33.18
C GLN A 3 -27.00 23.11 32.88
N PRO A 4 -26.29 22.61 31.87
CA PRO A 4 -26.17 21.17 31.65
C PRO A 4 -25.18 20.58 32.66
N VAL A 5 -25.62 19.52 33.34
CA VAL A 5 -24.79 18.66 34.19
C VAL A 5 -23.89 17.81 33.28
N PRO A 6 -22.57 17.71 33.53
CA PRO A 6 -21.67 16.93 32.69
C PRO A 6 -21.93 15.43 32.89
N HIS A 7 -22.31 14.72 31.81
CA HIS A 7 -22.28 13.26 31.77
C HIS A 7 -20.81 12.80 31.72
N GLN A 8 -20.34 12.13 32.78
CA GLN A 8 -19.17 11.25 32.69
C GLN A 8 -19.52 10.13 31.71
N ALA A 9 -18.72 9.97 30.65
CA ALA A 9 -18.86 8.86 29.71
C ALA A 9 -18.71 7.54 30.50
N SER A 10 -19.80 6.78 30.65
CA SER A 10 -19.77 5.54 31.43
C SER A 10 -19.17 4.40 30.61
N ASP A 11 -18.22 3.66 31.18
CA ASP A 11 -17.61 2.41 30.66
C ASP A 11 -18.58 1.23 30.44
N LYS A 12 -19.88 1.50 30.41
CA LYS A 12 -20.95 0.54 30.25
C LYS A 12 -21.10 0.13 28.78
N ARG A 13 -21.28 -1.17 28.50
CA ARG A 13 -21.45 -1.71 27.14
C ARG A 13 -22.87 -2.22 26.93
N ARG A 14 -23.42 -1.98 25.75
CA ARG A 14 -24.82 -2.32 25.43
C ARG A 14 -24.96 -3.79 25.03
N VAL A 15 -25.89 -4.49 25.70
CA VAL A 15 -26.16 -5.93 25.52
C VAL A 15 -27.64 -6.24 25.54
N LYS A 16 -28.02 -7.40 24.97
CA LYS A 16 -29.30 -8.07 25.21
C LYS A 16 -29.09 -9.31 26.07
N VAL A 17 -29.98 -9.49 27.05
CA VAL A 17 -29.97 -10.65 27.96
C VAL A 17 -31.01 -11.65 27.50
N TYR A 18 -30.61 -12.91 27.33
CA TYR A 18 -31.51 -14.00 26.98
C TYR A 18 -31.51 -15.08 28.06
N GLU A 19 -32.66 -15.72 28.25
CA GLU A 19 -32.79 -16.95 29.04
C GLU A 19 -33.51 -18.02 28.23
N LEU A 20 -33.09 -19.28 28.34
CA LEU A 20 -33.72 -20.39 27.63
C LEU A 20 -34.96 -20.86 28.39
N ARG A 21 -36.14 -20.80 27.74
CA ARG A 21 -37.42 -21.28 28.27
C ARG A 21 -38.07 -22.20 27.24
N SER A 22 -38.38 -23.44 27.63
CA SER A 22 -39.08 -24.40 26.75
C SER A 22 -38.41 -24.60 25.38
N ASN A 23 -37.07 -24.66 25.34
CA ASN A 23 -36.23 -24.74 24.14
C ASN A 23 -36.20 -23.48 23.24
N ASP A 24 -36.80 -22.36 23.65
CA ASP A 24 -36.71 -21.08 22.94
C ASP A 24 -36.00 -20.02 23.78
N TRP A 25 -35.17 -19.17 23.14
CA TRP A 25 -34.49 -18.06 23.79
C TRP A 25 -35.45 -16.90 24.01
N TYR A 26 -35.75 -16.61 25.28
CA TYR A 26 -36.59 -15.51 25.71
C TYR A 26 -35.75 -14.26 25.97
N ASP A 27 -36.07 -13.15 25.29
CA ASP A 27 -35.42 -11.84 25.47
C ASP A 27 -35.89 -11.19 26.78
N ARG A 28 -34.97 -10.98 27.72
CA ARG A 28 -35.23 -10.29 29.00
C ARG A 28 -35.18 -8.78 28.89
N GLY A 29 -34.61 -8.24 27.81
CA GLY A 29 -34.47 -6.83 27.55
C GLY A 29 -33.06 -6.42 27.13
N THR A 30 -32.96 -5.16 26.70
CA THR A 30 -31.69 -4.51 26.37
C THR A 30 -31.19 -3.71 27.56
N GLY A 31 -29.90 -3.79 27.84
CA GLY A 31 -29.29 -3.19 29.01
C GLY A 31 -27.81 -2.87 28.84
N LEU A 32 -27.27 -2.28 29.89
CA LEU A 32 -25.88 -1.91 30.01
C LEU A 32 -25.16 -2.88 30.94
N VAL A 33 -24.21 -3.66 30.41
CA VAL A 33 -23.44 -4.64 31.16
C VAL A 33 -22.22 -4.02 31.83
N THR A 34 -21.96 -4.47 33.06
CA THR A 34 -20.75 -4.17 33.82
C THR A 34 -20.28 -5.44 34.55
N ALA A 35 -18.98 -5.72 34.54
CA ALA A 35 -18.38 -6.80 35.34
C ALA A 35 -17.52 -6.18 36.45
N THR A 36 -17.82 -6.49 37.71
CA THR A 36 -17.20 -5.83 38.88
C THR A 36 -17.11 -6.76 40.09
N PHE A 37 -16.33 -6.37 41.10
CA PHE A 37 -16.35 -6.99 42.42
C PHE A 37 -17.29 -6.21 43.35
N THR A 38 -18.37 -6.84 43.78
CA THR A 38 -19.28 -6.30 44.79
C THR A 38 -18.81 -6.68 46.20
N THR A 39 -18.89 -5.77 47.16
CA THR A 39 -18.51 -6.06 48.55
C THR A 39 -19.74 -6.59 49.29
N THR A 40 -19.67 -7.79 49.86
CA THR A 40 -20.75 -8.36 50.68
C THR A 40 -20.70 -7.81 52.10
N ASP A 41 -21.79 -7.97 52.86
CA ASP A 41 -21.91 -7.48 54.25
C ASP A 41 -20.82 -8.00 55.20
N ASP A 42 -20.23 -9.17 54.87
CA ASP A 42 -19.10 -9.78 55.58
C ASP A 42 -17.72 -9.21 55.19
N GLY A 43 -17.68 -8.15 54.37
CA GLY A 43 -16.46 -7.52 53.86
C GLY A 43 -15.70 -8.35 52.81
N ARG A 44 -16.31 -9.42 52.27
CA ARG A 44 -15.73 -10.23 51.19
C ARG A 44 -16.08 -9.64 49.83
N LYS A 45 -15.15 -9.69 48.88
CA LYS A 45 -15.37 -9.27 47.50
C LYS A 45 -15.95 -10.43 46.68
N ASP A 46 -17.00 -10.13 45.92
CA ASP A 46 -17.76 -11.09 45.14
C ASP A 46 -17.82 -10.67 43.67
N PRO A 47 -17.17 -11.40 42.73
CA PRO A 47 -17.16 -11.07 41.32
C PRO A 47 -18.52 -11.33 40.67
N ARG A 48 -19.05 -10.33 39.97
CA ARG A 48 -20.38 -10.36 39.37
C ARG A 48 -20.42 -9.72 37.99
N VAL A 49 -21.31 -10.23 37.14
CA VAL A 49 -21.74 -9.60 35.89
C VAL A 49 -23.15 -9.09 36.08
N ILE A 50 -23.31 -7.77 35.94
CA ILE A 50 -24.55 -7.05 36.22
C ILE A 50 -25.01 -6.36 34.93
N VAL A 51 -26.30 -6.45 34.61
CA VAL A 51 -26.92 -5.74 33.49
C VAL A 51 -28.07 -4.88 33.99
N GLU A 52 -27.94 -3.58 33.81
CA GLU A 52 -28.99 -2.59 34.13
C GLU A 52 -29.88 -2.35 32.91
N SER A 53 -31.19 -2.28 33.09
CA SER A 53 -32.15 -2.02 32.00
C SER A 53 -31.98 -0.61 31.43
N GLU A 54 -32.02 -0.49 30.10
CA GLU A 54 -32.07 0.82 29.42
C GLU A 54 -33.46 1.47 29.51
N GLU A 55 -34.52 0.67 29.66
CA GLU A 55 -35.92 1.13 29.60
C GLU A 55 -36.48 1.48 30.98
N GLU A 56 -36.07 0.73 32.02
CA GLU A 56 -36.57 0.89 33.38
C GLU A 56 -35.44 1.26 34.35
N PRO A 57 -35.39 2.52 34.83
CA PRO A 57 -34.37 2.96 35.79
C PRO A 57 -34.35 2.07 37.05
N ASN A 58 -33.15 1.69 37.48
CA ASN A 58 -32.91 0.81 38.65
C ASN A 58 -33.40 -0.64 38.53
N ARG A 59 -33.88 -1.09 37.36
CA ARG A 59 -34.16 -2.50 37.14
C ARG A 59 -32.90 -3.23 36.67
N LEU A 60 -32.54 -4.29 37.38
CA LEU A 60 -31.52 -5.23 36.93
C LEU A 60 -32.16 -6.30 36.03
N LEU A 61 -31.63 -6.45 34.82
CA LEU A 61 -31.98 -7.53 33.90
C LEU A 61 -31.21 -8.82 34.23
N LEU A 62 -30.00 -8.64 34.77
CA LEU A 62 -29.11 -9.72 35.19
C LEU A 62 -28.26 -9.27 36.38
N ASP A 63 -28.11 -10.15 37.35
CA ASP A 63 -27.10 -10.08 38.41
C ASP A 63 -26.64 -11.52 38.65
N THR A 64 -25.53 -11.89 38.02
CA THR A 64 -24.97 -13.24 38.12
C THR A 64 -23.60 -13.20 38.77
N ARG A 65 -23.37 -14.14 39.68
CA ARG A 65 -22.12 -14.31 40.40
C ARG A 65 -21.23 -15.31 39.66
N ILE A 66 -19.96 -14.97 39.49
CA ILE A 66 -18.99 -15.84 38.83
C ILE A 66 -18.44 -16.84 39.84
N HIS A 67 -18.68 -18.12 39.61
CA HIS A 67 -18.12 -19.23 40.38
C HIS A 67 -17.11 -20.05 39.57
N LYS A 68 -16.31 -20.81 40.32
CA LYS A 68 -15.27 -21.71 39.81
C LYS A 68 -15.78 -22.78 38.84
N GLN A 69 -17.04 -23.20 38.97
CA GLN A 69 -17.63 -24.28 38.17
C GLN A 69 -18.54 -23.79 37.03
N ASP A 70 -18.61 -22.48 36.82
CA ASP A 70 -19.56 -21.92 35.86
C ASP A 70 -19.13 -22.22 34.42
N GLY A 71 -20.03 -22.76 33.61
CA GLY A 71 -19.79 -23.12 32.22
C GLY A 71 -19.88 -21.93 31.26
N PHE A 72 -19.29 -20.77 31.60
CA PHE A 72 -19.24 -19.64 30.67
C PHE A 72 -18.47 -20.02 29.41
N GLN A 73 -19.07 -19.77 28.24
CA GLN A 73 -18.50 -20.06 26.93
C GLN A 73 -18.75 -18.92 25.95
N LYS A 74 -17.69 -18.46 25.29
CA LYS A 74 -17.81 -17.55 24.14
C LYS A 74 -18.11 -18.37 22.89
N GLN A 75 -19.34 -18.31 22.39
CA GLN A 75 -19.74 -19.06 21.19
C GLN A 75 -19.50 -18.29 19.88
N GLN A 76 -19.48 -16.96 19.92
CA GLN A 76 -19.22 -16.07 18.78
C GLN A 76 -18.51 -14.79 19.25
N ASP A 77 -18.07 -13.93 18.31
CA ASP A 77 -17.38 -12.69 18.64
C ASP A 77 -18.19 -11.73 19.52
N THR A 78 -19.51 -11.85 19.52
CA THR A 78 -20.46 -11.02 20.26
C THR A 78 -21.37 -11.80 21.20
N LEU A 79 -21.09 -13.07 21.51
CA LEU A 79 -22.01 -13.92 22.29
C LEU A 79 -21.31 -14.72 23.39
N ILE A 80 -21.78 -14.57 24.63
CA ILE A 80 -21.37 -15.37 25.80
C ILE A 80 -22.58 -16.13 26.33
N VAL A 81 -22.44 -17.44 26.56
CA VAL A 81 -23.50 -18.35 27.03
C VAL A 81 -23.01 -19.10 28.28
N TRP A 82 -23.87 -19.30 29.26
CA TRP A 82 -23.58 -20.12 30.45
C TRP A 82 -24.86 -20.72 31.01
N GLN A 83 -24.71 -21.68 31.93
CA GLN A 83 -25.81 -22.20 32.73
C GLN A 83 -25.76 -21.59 34.12
N GLU A 84 -26.85 -20.96 34.57
CA GLU A 84 -26.90 -20.26 35.84
C GLU A 84 -26.87 -21.25 37.03
N PRO A 85 -25.89 -21.20 37.95
CA PRO A 85 -25.66 -22.26 38.95
C PRO A 85 -26.82 -22.48 39.93
N GLY A 86 -27.61 -21.44 40.22
CA GLY A 86 -28.72 -21.53 41.16
C GLY A 86 -30.01 -22.07 40.56
N SER A 87 -30.28 -21.78 39.29
CA SER A 87 -31.54 -22.11 38.62
C SER A 87 -31.42 -23.23 37.58
N GLY A 88 -30.19 -23.53 37.12
CA GLY A 88 -29.91 -24.44 36.02
C GLY A 88 -30.40 -23.93 34.66
N VAL A 89 -30.82 -22.67 34.57
CA VAL A 89 -31.34 -22.05 33.34
C VAL A 89 -30.17 -21.62 32.47
N ASP A 90 -30.22 -21.94 31.17
CA ASP A 90 -29.24 -21.43 30.20
C ASP A 90 -29.48 -19.95 29.93
N MET A 91 -28.41 -19.17 30.02
CA MET A 91 -28.41 -17.72 29.89
C MET A 91 -27.45 -17.31 28.77
N ALA A 92 -27.74 -16.21 28.09
CA ALA A 92 -26.84 -15.63 27.09
C ALA A 92 -26.80 -14.10 27.14
N LEU A 93 -25.62 -13.55 26.88
CA LEU A 93 -25.37 -12.14 26.64
C LEU A 93 -24.96 -11.93 25.19
N SER A 94 -25.80 -11.20 24.45
CA SER A 94 -25.49 -10.77 23.07
C SER A 94 -25.08 -9.31 23.08
N PHE A 95 -23.86 -9.05 22.60
CA PHE A 95 -23.24 -7.73 22.61
C PHE A 95 -23.49 -7.00 21.29
N GLN A 96 -23.73 -5.69 21.38
CA GLN A 96 -23.80 -4.86 20.17
C GLN A 96 -22.44 -4.76 19.46
N GLU A 97 -21.35 -4.78 20.23
CA GLU A 97 -19.97 -4.63 19.74
C GLU A 97 -19.10 -5.80 20.22
N SER A 98 -18.25 -6.33 19.34
CA SER A 98 -17.35 -7.46 19.64
C SER A 98 -16.28 -7.12 20.67
N GLU A 99 -15.89 -5.84 20.78
CA GLU A 99 -14.97 -5.34 21.78
C GLU A 99 -15.54 -5.52 23.20
N GLY A 100 -16.81 -5.14 23.40
CA GLY A 100 -17.50 -5.31 24.70
C GLY A 100 -17.61 -6.78 25.11
N CYS A 101 -17.89 -7.67 24.17
CA CYS A 101 -17.92 -9.12 24.42
C CYS A 101 -16.56 -9.64 24.87
N THR A 102 -15.50 -9.25 24.16
CA THR A 102 -14.12 -9.68 24.47
C THR A 102 -13.68 -9.19 25.85
N LEU A 103 -14.10 -7.99 26.26
CA LEU A 103 -13.79 -7.42 27.57
C LEU A 103 -14.45 -8.22 28.71
N ILE A 104 -15.76 -8.45 28.64
CA ILE A 104 -16.47 -9.23 29.67
C ILE A 104 -15.96 -10.68 29.70
N TRP A 105 -15.67 -11.28 28.55
CA TRP A 105 -15.11 -12.63 28.47
C TRP A 105 -13.77 -12.77 29.18
N ARG A 106 -12.86 -11.79 29.00
CA ARG A 106 -11.55 -11.78 29.69
C ARG A 106 -11.71 -11.70 31.20
N PHE A 107 -12.59 -10.81 31.69
CA PHE A 107 -12.87 -10.70 33.14
C PHE A 107 -13.32 -12.05 33.72
N VAL A 108 -14.32 -12.67 33.10
CA VAL A 108 -14.87 -13.96 33.55
C VAL A 108 -13.79 -15.04 33.58
N ASN A 109 -13.00 -15.17 32.51
CA ASN A 109 -11.95 -16.17 32.42
C ASN A 109 -10.84 -15.95 33.48
N ASN A 110 -10.41 -14.70 33.69
CA ASN A 110 -9.40 -14.35 34.69
C ASN A 110 -9.85 -14.71 36.11
N VAL A 111 -11.10 -14.35 36.46
CA VAL A 111 -11.69 -14.70 37.76
C VAL A 111 -11.75 -16.22 37.96
N GLN A 112 -12.19 -16.98 36.94
CA GLN A 112 -12.24 -18.44 37.02
C GLN A 112 -10.86 -19.08 37.16
N GLN A 113 -9.84 -18.55 36.46
CA GLN A 113 -8.46 -19.01 36.59
C GLN A 113 -7.87 -18.72 37.98
N ALA A 114 -8.14 -17.54 38.54
CA ALA A 114 -7.70 -17.16 39.89
C ALA A 114 -8.34 -18.08 40.96
N MET A 115 -9.64 -18.37 40.82
CA MET A 115 -10.34 -19.33 41.68
C MET A 115 -9.85 -20.78 41.53
N ASN A 116 -9.32 -21.15 40.35
CA ASN A 116 -8.72 -22.46 40.12
C ASN A 116 -7.39 -22.64 40.87
N HIS A 117 -6.56 -21.60 40.94
CA HIS A 117 -5.23 -21.63 41.58
C HIS A 117 -5.23 -21.31 43.08
N ASN A 118 -6.40 -21.22 43.72
CA ASN A 118 -6.57 -20.97 45.17
C ASN A 118 -5.78 -19.74 45.68
N THR A 119 -5.56 -18.76 44.80
CA THR A 119 -4.84 -17.53 45.10
C THR A 119 -5.84 -16.53 45.69
N THR A 120 -5.47 -15.87 46.78
CA THR A 120 -6.29 -14.80 47.38
C THR A 120 -6.51 -13.69 46.37
N VAL A 121 -7.77 -13.55 45.93
CA VAL A 121 -8.26 -12.45 45.09
C VAL A 121 -8.21 -11.17 45.93
N THR A 122 -7.05 -10.52 45.96
CA THR A 122 -6.88 -9.21 46.57
C THR A 122 -7.14 -8.14 45.53
N ASP A 123 -7.83 -7.08 45.94
CA ASP A 123 -8.07 -5.90 45.12
C ASP A 123 -6.76 -5.37 44.53
N ASP A 124 -5.70 -5.32 45.33
CA ASP A 124 -4.38 -4.81 44.90
C ASP A 124 -3.66 -5.68 43.85
N GLY A 125 -4.10 -6.92 43.60
CA GLY A 125 -3.47 -7.81 42.61
C GLY A 125 -4.34 -8.16 41.41
N LEU A 126 -5.63 -7.85 41.45
CA LEU A 126 -6.58 -8.14 40.36
C LEU A 126 -7.40 -6.91 39.95
N SER A 127 -7.47 -5.87 40.79
CA SER A 127 -7.88 -4.52 40.37
C SER A 127 -6.76 -3.85 39.58
N ASP A 128 -5.48 -4.22 39.75
CA ASP A 128 -4.40 -3.69 38.90
C ASP A 128 -4.40 -4.34 37.50
N ASP A 129 -4.98 -5.55 37.38
CA ASP A 129 -5.05 -6.33 36.13
C ASP A 129 -6.41 -6.21 35.40
N LEU A 130 -7.38 -5.53 36.04
CA LEU A 130 -8.74 -5.25 35.51
C LEU A 130 -9.20 -3.81 35.69
N ALA A 131 -8.49 -2.98 36.45
CA ALA A 131 -8.33 -1.61 36.04
C ALA A 131 -7.83 -1.69 34.62
N ILE A 132 -8.42 -0.89 33.76
CA ILE A 132 -7.74 -0.51 32.55
C ILE A 132 -6.34 -0.08 33.06
N GLU A 133 -5.29 -0.89 32.84
CA GLU A 133 -4.06 -0.29 32.37
C GLU A 133 -4.53 0.40 31.09
N VAL A 134 -5.07 1.62 31.26
CA VAL A 134 -4.78 2.69 30.34
C VAL A 134 -3.28 2.61 30.38
N PRO A 135 -2.62 2.01 29.36
CA PRO A 135 -1.19 1.70 29.47
C PRO A 135 -0.58 2.97 30.00
N ALA A 136 0.00 2.90 31.22
CA ALA A 136 0.28 4.08 32.02
C ALA A 136 0.88 5.11 31.06
N PRO A 137 0.29 6.31 30.92
CA PRO A 137 0.49 7.15 29.73
C PRO A 137 1.97 7.19 29.44
N VAL A 138 2.37 6.55 28.33
CA VAL A 138 3.77 6.30 28.05
C VAL A 138 4.47 7.64 28.01
N SER A 139 5.17 7.98 29.09
CA SER A 139 5.86 9.24 29.23
C SER A 139 7.29 8.99 28.84
N LEU A 140 7.60 9.30 27.59
CA LEU A 140 8.99 9.42 27.18
C LEU A 140 9.68 10.51 28.01
N PRO A 141 10.95 10.33 28.40
CA PRO A 141 11.74 11.38 29.03
C PRO A 141 11.79 12.63 28.14
N PRO A 142 12.02 13.84 28.70
CA PRO A 142 12.22 15.04 27.91
C PRO A 142 13.35 14.85 26.89
N ALA A 143 13.12 15.26 25.64
CA ALA A 143 14.10 15.18 24.56
C ALA A 143 15.23 16.19 24.79
N GLU A 144 16.23 15.77 25.57
CA GLU A 144 17.42 16.54 25.95
C GLU A 144 18.66 15.63 25.85
N LEU A 145 19.84 16.20 25.58
CA LEU A 145 21.08 15.41 25.44
C LEU A 145 21.37 14.54 26.68
N GLY A 146 21.11 15.06 27.88
CA GLY A 146 21.31 14.34 29.14
C GLY A 146 20.45 13.08 29.28
N ASN A 147 19.30 13.03 28.59
CA ASN A 147 18.33 11.95 28.72
C ASN A 147 18.45 10.89 27.60
N LEU A 148 19.33 11.07 26.60
CA LEU A 148 19.39 10.20 25.41
C LEU A 148 19.57 8.72 25.74
N ALA A 149 20.37 8.39 26.76
CA ALA A 149 20.58 7.00 27.17
C ALA A 149 19.29 6.36 27.72
N GLU A 150 18.53 7.12 28.52
CA GLU A 150 17.26 6.68 29.08
C GLU A 150 16.18 6.58 28.01
N ILE A 151 16.14 7.55 27.08
CA ILE A 151 15.23 7.53 25.92
C ILE A 151 15.48 6.28 25.08
N GLU A 152 16.73 6.03 24.68
CA GLU A 152 17.09 4.87 23.86
C GLU A 152 16.69 3.55 24.55
N SER A 153 17.03 3.40 25.84
CA SER A 153 16.70 2.20 26.62
C SER A 153 15.18 2.01 26.74
N SER A 154 14.44 3.07 27.06
CA SER A 154 12.98 3.02 27.22
C SER A 154 12.28 2.67 25.91
N MET A 155 12.68 3.31 24.80
CA MET A 155 12.12 2.99 23.48
C MET A 155 12.40 1.55 23.08
N ARG A 156 13.62 1.05 23.30
CA ARG A 156 13.99 -0.34 23.00
C ARG A 156 13.16 -1.35 23.79
N MET A 157 12.93 -1.10 25.08
CA MET A 157 12.09 -1.97 25.92
C MET A 157 10.64 -1.97 25.43
N MET A 158 10.05 -0.82 25.16
CA MET A 158 8.66 -0.73 24.70
C MET A 158 8.47 -1.32 23.31
N ALA A 159 9.42 -1.10 22.40
CA ALA A 159 9.37 -1.62 21.04
C ALA A 159 9.40 -3.17 20.97
N SER A 160 9.77 -3.86 22.05
CA SER A 160 9.83 -5.32 22.11
C SER A 160 8.46 -6.01 22.21
N THR A 161 7.39 -5.27 22.54
CA THR A 161 6.03 -5.82 22.69
C THR A 161 5.04 -5.12 21.76
N ALA A 162 3.97 -5.80 21.35
CA ALA A 162 2.96 -5.21 20.48
C ALA A 162 2.25 -4.00 21.11
N ASN A 163 1.81 -4.13 22.37
CA ASN A 163 1.16 -3.04 23.10
C ASN A 163 2.12 -1.87 23.36
N GLY A 164 3.38 -2.16 23.68
CA GLY A 164 4.41 -1.14 23.88
C GLY A 164 4.72 -0.36 22.61
N ARG A 165 4.76 -1.02 21.44
CA ARG A 165 4.92 -0.32 20.14
C ARG A 165 3.77 0.65 19.87
N ASP A 166 2.52 0.21 20.05
CA ASP A 166 1.34 1.05 19.82
C ASP A 166 1.30 2.25 20.78
N ALA A 167 1.56 2.02 22.08
CA ALA A 167 1.60 3.08 23.07
C ALA A 167 2.77 4.07 22.82
N LEU A 168 3.94 3.56 22.41
CA LEU A 168 5.08 4.38 22.04
C LEU A 168 4.78 5.23 20.80
N ALA A 169 4.16 4.65 19.76
CA ALA A 169 3.81 5.37 18.55
C ALA A 169 2.85 6.54 18.84
N LYS A 170 1.82 6.28 19.64
CA LYS A 170 0.87 7.31 20.12
C LYS A 170 1.58 8.44 20.88
N SER A 171 2.51 8.10 21.77
CA SER A 171 3.26 9.08 22.56
C SER A 171 4.18 9.95 21.68
N ILE A 172 4.90 9.33 20.73
CA ILE A 172 5.76 10.03 19.77
C ILE A 172 4.97 11.08 18.98
N MET A 173 3.82 10.68 18.44
CA MET A 173 2.98 11.56 17.63
C MET A 173 2.32 12.66 18.47
N ALA A 174 1.74 12.31 19.63
CA ALA A 174 1.07 13.28 20.51
C ALA A 174 2.01 14.40 20.99
N GLN A 175 3.29 14.09 21.19
CA GLN A 175 4.27 15.04 21.72
C GLN A 175 5.12 15.74 20.65
N ASN A 176 4.90 15.45 19.36
CA ASN A 176 5.81 15.78 18.25
C ASN A 176 7.26 15.44 18.62
N TYR A 177 7.49 14.23 19.10
CA TYR A 177 8.76 13.84 19.70
C TYR A 177 9.91 13.84 18.68
N ILE A 178 9.64 13.45 17.43
CA ILE A 178 10.60 13.56 16.31
C ILE A 178 11.06 15.01 16.16
N GLY A 179 10.13 15.97 16.11
CA GLY A 179 10.45 17.39 15.98
C GLY A 179 11.32 17.93 17.13
N LYS A 180 11.19 17.36 18.34
CA LYS A 180 12.01 17.74 19.50
C LYS A 180 13.40 17.09 19.49
N LEU A 181 13.56 15.92 18.88
CA LEU A 181 14.85 15.24 18.76
C LEU A 181 15.75 15.90 17.69
N ILE A 182 15.16 16.47 16.63
CA ILE A 182 15.91 17.06 15.51
C ILE A 182 16.92 18.13 15.95
N PRO A 183 16.57 19.15 16.75
CA PRO A 183 17.53 20.15 17.22
C PRO A 183 18.70 19.57 18.03
N LEU A 184 18.51 18.41 18.67
CA LEU A 184 19.57 17.76 19.43
C LEU A 184 20.66 17.19 18.52
N VAL A 185 20.34 16.88 17.27
CA VAL A 185 21.33 16.44 16.27
C VAL A 185 22.32 17.57 16.01
N GLU A 186 21.83 18.76 15.68
CA GLU A 186 22.68 19.93 15.44
C GLU A 186 23.49 20.29 16.68
N MET A 187 22.86 20.27 17.87
CA MET A 187 23.57 20.53 19.13
C MET A 187 24.66 19.50 19.44
N ALA A 188 24.43 18.22 19.13
CA ALA A 188 25.45 17.18 19.29
C ALA A 188 26.57 17.28 18.25
N GLU A 189 26.26 17.73 17.02
CA GLU A 189 27.26 18.07 16.00
C GLU A 189 28.16 19.23 16.46
N ASP A 190 27.57 20.32 16.98
CA ASP A 190 28.29 21.50 17.48
C ASP A 190 29.20 21.17 18.68
N LEU A 191 28.77 20.25 19.53
CA LEU A 191 29.56 19.74 20.66
C LEU A 191 30.59 18.67 20.26
N GLU A 192 30.62 18.28 18.98
CA GLU A 192 31.43 17.16 18.47
C GLU A 192 31.21 15.85 19.25
N SER A 193 30.01 15.66 19.80
CA SER A 193 29.66 14.51 20.66
C SER A 193 29.21 13.31 19.83
N LEU A 194 30.17 12.53 19.35
CA LEU A 194 29.91 11.28 18.62
C LEU A 194 29.03 10.28 19.42
N PRO A 195 29.21 10.09 20.74
CA PRO A 195 28.34 9.19 21.52
C PRO A 195 26.87 9.60 21.48
N ASP A 196 26.56 10.89 21.55
CA ASP A 196 25.19 11.38 21.51
C ASP A 196 24.59 11.27 20.11
N LEU A 197 25.40 11.52 19.06
CA LEU A 197 25.00 11.30 17.68
C LEU A 197 24.67 9.82 17.39
N HIS A 198 25.46 8.88 17.91
CA HIS A 198 25.15 7.46 17.80
C HIS A 198 23.83 7.09 18.51
N ARG A 199 23.56 7.66 19.69
CA ARG A 199 22.29 7.44 20.39
C ARG A 199 21.11 8.00 19.62
N LEU A 200 21.23 9.22 19.09
CA LEU A 200 20.21 9.85 18.26
C LEU A 200 19.92 9.01 17.00
N CYS A 201 20.96 8.45 16.37
CA CYS A 201 20.81 7.50 15.26
C CYS A 201 20.00 6.26 15.68
N ASN A 202 20.34 5.61 16.79
CA ASN A 202 19.62 4.43 17.29
C ASN A 202 18.17 4.72 17.68
N ILE A 203 17.94 5.88 18.32
CA ILE A 203 16.60 6.36 18.67
C ILE A 203 15.78 6.51 17.38
N MET A 204 16.32 7.20 16.38
CA MET A 204 15.60 7.42 15.11
C MET A 204 15.34 6.11 14.35
N LYS A 205 16.29 5.17 14.34
CA LYS A 205 16.08 3.81 13.81
C LYS A 205 14.92 3.11 14.53
N THR A 206 14.89 3.17 15.86
CA THR A 206 13.83 2.54 16.67
C THR A 206 12.47 3.14 16.35
N VAL A 207 12.38 4.47 16.22
CA VAL A 207 11.15 5.19 15.84
C VAL A 207 10.64 4.74 14.46
N LEU A 208 11.51 4.67 13.46
CA LEU A 208 11.13 4.27 12.09
C LEU A 208 10.71 2.80 11.98
N LEU A 209 11.28 1.93 12.82
CA LEU A 209 10.98 0.49 12.87
C LEU A 209 9.76 0.14 13.74
N LEU A 210 8.98 1.14 14.18
CA LEU A 210 7.71 0.90 14.88
C LEU A 210 6.59 0.38 13.96
N ASN A 211 6.79 0.41 12.63
CA ASN A 211 5.81 0.00 11.62
C ASN A 211 4.54 0.86 11.61
N ASP A 212 4.61 2.08 12.13
CA ASP A 212 3.50 3.03 12.14
C ASP A 212 3.57 3.94 10.90
N THR A 213 2.48 3.98 10.13
CA THR A 213 2.42 4.77 8.88
C THR A 213 2.54 6.26 9.16
N THR A 214 1.87 6.76 10.20
CA THR A 214 1.82 8.19 10.51
C THR A 214 3.17 8.72 10.97
N ILE A 215 3.92 7.91 11.70
CA ILE A 215 5.32 8.20 12.07
C ILE A 215 6.21 8.29 10.84
N ILE A 216 6.13 7.31 9.94
CA ILE A 216 6.96 7.30 8.73
C ILE A 216 6.62 8.52 7.86
N GLU A 217 5.33 8.81 7.65
CA GLU A 217 4.88 9.98 6.89
C GLU A 217 5.37 11.30 7.51
N HIS A 218 5.28 11.43 8.84
CA HIS A 218 5.78 12.60 9.56
C HIS A 218 7.31 12.73 9.46
N ALA A 219 8.04 11.62 9.57
CA ALA A 219 9.49 11.59 9.49
C ALA A 219 10.03 12.03 8.12
N VAL A 220 9.30 11.76 7.03
CA VAL A 220 9.67 12.18 5.66
C VAL A 220 9.03 13.51 5.23
N SER A 221 8.33 14.20 6.14
CA SER A 221 7.76 15.53 5.88
C SER A 221 8.86 16.57 5.59
N ASP A 222 8.48 17.68 4.95
CA ASP A 222 9.42 18.79 4.66
C ASP A 222 10.10 19.31 5.94
N GLU A 223 9.35 19.35 7.04
CA GLU A 223 9.82 19.85 8.34
C GLU A 223 10.82 18.91 9.01
N CYS A 224 10.64 17.59 8.86
CA CYS A 224 11.42 16.62 9.62
C CYS A 224 12.55 15.95 8.84
N VAL A 225 12.41 15.80 7.51
CA VAL A 225 13.24 14.86 6.73
C VAL A 225 14.74 15.09 6.89
N LEU A 226 15.20 16.35 6.84
CA LEU A 226 16.63 16.67 6.95
C LEU A 226 17.19 16.36 8.34
N GLY A 227 16.42 16.63 9.40
CA GLY A 227 16.82 16.29 10.77
C GLY A 227 16.83 14.79 11.02
N VAL A 228 15.80 14.09 10.53
CA VAL A 228 15.70 12.62 10.62
C VAL A 228 16.88 11.95 9.93
N VAL A 229 17.16 12.30 8.66
CA VAL A 229 18.29 11.70 7.96
C VAL A 229 19.64 12.18 8.50
N GLY A 230 19.70 13.39 9.08
CA GLY A 230 20.87 13.91 9.77
C GLY A 230 21.28 13.05 10.95
N ALA A 231 20.33 12.60 11.78
CA ALA A 231 20.59 11.62 12.84
C ALA A 231 21.11 10.28 12.26
N LEU A 232 20.49 9.81 11.17
CA LEU A 232 20.82 8.52 10.54
C LEU A 232 22.17 8.51 9.81
N GLU A 233 22.81 9.67 9.59
CA GLU A 233 24.15 9.75 9.00
C GLU A 233 25.25 9.19 9.91
N TYR A 234 24.99 9.09 11.21
CA TYR A 234 25.93 8.70 12.27
C TYR A 234 25.67 7.28 12.76
N ASP A 235 25.69 6.31 11.84
CA ASP A 235 25.47 4.91 12.16
C ASP A 235 26.60 4.35 13.06
N PRO A 236 26.31 3.88 14.30
CA PRO A 236 27.34 3.30 15.17
C PRO A 236 27.97 2.02 14.61
N ASP A 237 27.34 1.34 13.64
CA ASP A 237 27.96 0.21 12.92
C ASP A 237 29.14 0.67 12.05
N PHE A 238 29.23 1.97 11.74
CA PHE A 238 30.30 2.60 10.97
C PHE A 238 30.87 3.84 11.69
N PRO A 239 31.54 3.68 12.85
CA PRO A 239 31.93 4.79 13.73
C PRO A 239 32.83 5.87 13.10
N SER A 240 33.45 5.58 11.96
CA SER A 240 34.38 6.48 11.26
C SER A 240 33.81 7.05 9.96
N HIS A 241 32.53 6.79 9.65
CA HIS A 241 31.94 7.17 8.36
C HIS A 241 30.61 7.90 8.53
N LYS A 242 30.48 9.07 7.89
CA LYS A 242 29.25 9.86 7.80
C LYS A 242 28.61 9.69 6.42
N ALA A 243 27.36 9.24 6.36
CA ALA A 243 26.69 8.89 5.10
C ALA A 243 26.21 10.07 4.22
N ASN A 244 26.23 11.31 4.74
CA ASN A 244 25.87 12.56 4.03
C ASN A 244 24.51 12.53 3.30
N HIS A 245 23.50 11.90 3.90
CA HIS A 245 22.13 11.83 3.40
C HIS A 245 21.48 13.21 3.17
N ARG A 246 21.70 14.18 4.06
CA ARG A 246 21.18 15.55 3.95
C ARG A 246 21.59 16.20 2.64
N HIS A 247 22.88 16.12 2.28
CA HIS A 247 23.40 16.67 1.03
C HIS A 247 22.74 16.03 -0.22
N TRP A 248 22.37 14.75 -0.15
CA TRP A 248 21.71 14.09 -1.27
C TRP A 248 20.25 14.50 -1.42
N LEU A 249 19.52 14.63 -0.30
CA LEU A 249 18.09 15.00 -0.27
C LEU A 249 17.84 16.50 -0.46
N ASP A 250 18.76 17.36 -0.03
CA ASP A 250 18.65 18.83 -0.16
C ASP A 250 18.91 19.31 -1.59
N ASN A 251 19.41 18.43 -2.48
CA ASN A 251 19.72 18.81 -3.85
C ASN A 251 18.45 19.01 -4.71
N GLN A 252 17.94 20.24 -4.71
CA GLN A 252 16.76 20.71 -5.45
C GLN A 252 16.82 20.45 -6.97
N GLY A 253 18.02 20.26 -7.55
CA GLY A 253 18.19 20.02 -8.98
C GLY A 253 17.74 18.63 -9.47
N ARG A 254 17.32 17.74 -8.56
CA ARG A 254 16.86 16.38 -8.90
C ARG A 254 15.39 16.32 -9.27
N TYR A 255 14.56 17.24 -8.76
CA TYR A 255 13.16 17.33 -9.14
C TYR A 255 13.05 17.96 -10.52
N LYS A 256 12.43 17.24 -11.46
CA LYS A 256 12.27 17.66 -12.85
C LYS A 256 10.81 17.67 -13.22
N GLU A 257 10.31 18.82 -13.63
CA GLU A 257 8.95 18.99 -14.14
C GLU A 257 8.99 19.11 -15.66
N VAL A 258 8.59 18.05 -16.36
CA VAL A 258 8.43 18.07 -17.82
C VAL A 258 7.28 19.01 -18.24
N VAL A 259 6.23 18.96 -17.44
CA VAL A 259 5.04 19.81 -17.48
C VAL A 259 4.76 20.24 -16.04
N PRO A 260 4.46 21.52 -15.78
CA PRO A 260 4.16 21.99 -14.43
C PRO A 260 2.98 21.23 -13.80
N ILE A 261 3.13 20.83 -12.53
CA ILE A 261 2.04 20.20 -11.77
C ILE A 261 1.52 21.23 -10.77
N GLU A 262 0.38 21.85 -11.07
CA GLU A 262 -0.17 22.93 -10.23
C GLU A 262 -0.64 22.44 -8.85
N ASP A 263 -1.21 21.24 -8.80
CA ASP A 263 -1.76 20.66 -7.59
C ASP A 263 -0.66 20.43 -6.53
N LYS A 264 -0.84 21.10 -5.37
CA LYS A 264 0.14 21.06 -4.27
C LYS A 264 0.21 19.69 -3.61
N LEU A 265 -0.94 19.02 -3.48
CA LEU A 265 -1.01 17.70 -2.84
C LEU A 265 -0.28 16.64 -3.68
N THR A 266 -0.48 16.66 -5.00
CA THR A 266 0.24 15.77 -5.93
C THR A 266 1.74 16.03 -5.88
N ARG A 267 2.18 17.30 -5.87
CA ARG A 267 3.62 17.63 -5.70
C ARG A 267 4.18 17.11 -4.38
N GLN A 268 3.46 17.32 -3.27
CA GLN A 268 3.85 16.80 -1.97
C GLN A 268 4.01 15.27 -2.01
N LYS A 269 3.05 14.55 -2.61
CA LYS A 269 3.14 13.09 -2.78
C LYS A 269 4.34 12.68 -3.63
N ILE A 270 4.67 13.40 -4.70
CA ILE A 270 5.86 13.12 -5.52
C ILE A 270 7.14 13.21 -4.67
N HIS A 271 7.30 14.29 -3.90
CA HIS A 271 8.44 14.45 -3.01
C HIS A 271 8.47 13.39 -1.90
N GLN A 272 7.32 13.10 -1.30
CA GLN A 272 7.18 12.07 -0.27
C GLN A 272 7.55 10.70 -0.82
N THR A 273 7.06 10.31 -2.00
CA THR A 273 7.43 9.05 -2.67
C THR A 273 8.93 8.95 -2.90
N TYR A 274 9.57 10.00 -3.39
CA TYR A 274 11.02 10.02 -3.58
C TYR A 274 11.79 9.83 -2.27
N ARG A 275 11.36 10.51 -1.20
CA ARG A 275 11.96 10.38 0.13
C ARG A 275 11.78 8.99 0.71
N LEU A 276 10.57 8.41 0.59
CA LEU A 276 10.28 7.05 1.03
C LEU A 276 11.13 6.02 0.28
N GLN A 277 11.28 6.17 -1.05
CA GLN A 277 12.16 5.31 -1.85
C GLN A 277 13.61 5.43 -1.39
N TYR A 278 14.13 6.64 -1.17
CA TYR A 278 15.49 6.82 -0.67
C TYR A 278 15.68 6.25 0.73
N LEU A 279 14.71 6.47 1.62
CA LEU A 279 14.71 5.91 2.97
C LEU A 279 14.77 4.38 2.91
N LYS A 280 13.95 3.76 2.05
CA LYS A 280 13.87 2.30 1.86
C LYS A 280 15.14 1.71 1.24
N ASP A 281 15.55 2.25 0.10
CA ASP A 281 16.56 1.64 -0.77
C ASP A 281 18.01 2.04 -0.41
N VAL A 282 18.20 3.12 0.36
CA VAL A 282 19.53 3.64 0.69
C VAL A 282 19.75 3.74 2.20
N VAL A 283 18.89 4.44 2.93
CA VAL A 283 19.14 4.74 4.35
C VAL A 283 18.93 3.49 5.22
N LEU A 284 17.81 2.80 5.04
CA LEU A 284 17.41 1.66 5.88
C LEU A 284 17.73 0.30 5.27
N ALA A 285 18.28 0.24 4.05
CA ALA A 285 18.43 -0.99 3.26
C ALA A 285 19.11 -2.16 4.00
N ARG A 286 19.97 -1.89 4.98
CA ARG A 286 20.69 -2.92 5.77
C ARG A 286 19.96 -3.38 7.03
N ILE A 287 19.00 -2.60 7.52
CA ILE A 287 18.34 -2.79 8.83
C ILE A 287 16.83 -2.96 8.70
N LEU A 288 16.31 -2.93 7.48
CA LEU A 288 14.90 -3.05 7.17
C LEU A 288 14.42 -4.48 7.46
N ASP A 289 13.40 -4.61 8.31
CA ASP A 289 12.67 -5.84 8.55
C ASP A 289 11.45 -5.96 7.60
N ASP A 290 10.94 -7.18 7.42
CA ASP A 290 9.83 -7.46 6.50
C ASP A 290 8.58 -6.57 6.77
N PRO A 291 8.17 -6.34 8.03
CA PRO A 291 7.06 -5.44 8.33
C PRO A 291 7.33 -3.99 7.86
N THR A 292 8.49 -3.41 8.17
CA THR A 292 8.77 -2.02 7.77
C THR A 292 8.87 -1.91 6.26
N PHE A 293 9.40 -2.95 5.60
CA PHE A 293 9.50 -3.01 4.14
C PHE A 293 8.11 -2.98 3.50
N SER A 294 7.18 -3.75 4.06
CA SER A 294 5.78 -3.78 3.62
C SER A 294 5.09 -2.44 3.81
N VAL A 295 5.29 -1.77 4.95
CA VAL A 295 4.72 -0.44 5.23
C VAL A 295 5.25 0.61 4.25
N LEU A 296 6.57 0.68 4.04
CA LEU A 296 7.18 1.62 3.11
C LEU A 296 6.71 1.39 1.67
N ASN A 297 6.63 0.14 1.22
CA ASN A 297 6.11 -0.18 -0.11
C ASN A 297 4.64 0.19 -0.25
N SER A 298 3.83 0.00 0.79
CA SER A 298 2.41 0.37 0.78
C SER A 298 2.25 1.89 0.65
N LEU A 299 2.98 2.68 1.43
CA LEU A 299 2.98 4.15 1.34
C LEU A 299 3.44 4.63 -0.06
N ILE A 300 4.53 4.07 -0.58
CA ILE A 300 5.02 4.35 -1.93
C ILE A 300 3.94 4.04 -2.97
N PHE A 301 3.30 2.87 -2.85
CA PHE A 301 2.25 2.42 -3.76
C PHE A 301 1.03 3.34 -3.76
N PHE A 302 0.50 3.70 -2.58
CA PHE A 302 -0.67 4.59 -2.49
C PHE A 302 -0.37 5.97 -3.08
N ASN A 303 0.80 6.55 -2.76
CA ASN A 303 1.20 7.81 -3.38
C ASN A 303 1.31 7.70 -4.91
N GLN A 304 1.91 6.62 -5.41
CA GLN A 304 2.04 6.38 -6.86
C GLN A 304 0.69 6.27 -7.56
N VAL A 305 -0.27 5.56 -6.96
CA VAL A 305 -1.65 5.46 -7.45
C VAL A 305 -2.29 6.84 -7.53
N ASP A 306 -2.21 7.62 -6.46
CA ASP A 306 -2.82 8.95 -6.39
C ASP A 306 -2.19 9.93 -7.39
N ILE A 307 -0.87 9.92 -7.52
CA ILE A 307 -0.13 10.72 -8.51
C ILE A 307 -0.61 10.37 -9.92
N VAL A 308 -0.58 9.09 -10.29
CA VAL A 308 -0.99 8.65 -11.64
C VAL A 308 -2.47 8.95 -11.89
N GLN A 309 -3.34 8.77 -10.89
CA GLN A 309 -4.76 9.10 -10.99
C GLN A 309 -5.01 10.60 -11.22
N HIS A 310 -4.29 11.47 -10.52
CA HIS A 310 -4.36 12.91 -10.75
C HIS A 310 -3.90 13.27 -12.16
N LEU A 311 -2.74 12.76 -12.59
CA LEU A 311 -2.18 13.06 -13.91
C LEU A 311 -3.08 12.59 -15.05
N GLN A 312 -3.64 11.37 -14.95
CA GLN A 312 -4.47 10.81 -16.02
C GLN A 312 -5.84 11.48 -16.14
N SER A 313 -6.36 12.07 -15.05
CA SER A 313 -7.65 12.77 -15.06
C SER A 313 -7.51 14.24 -15.45
N ASN A 314 -6.29 14.80 -15.40
CA ASN A 314 -6.00 16.16 -15.79
C ASN A 314 -5.76 16.29 -17.30
N THR A 315 -6.84 16.60 -18.05
CA THR A 315 -6.79 16.76 -19.51
C THR A 315 -5.84 17.87 -19.98
N ALA A 316 -5.72 18.98 -19.22
CA ALA A 316 -4.83 20.08 -19.56
C ALA A 316 -3.36 19.63 -19.47
N PHE A 317 -2.99 18.95 -18.38
CA PHE A 317 -1.66 18.38 -18.21
C PHE A 317 -1.31 17.40 -19.33
N LEU A 318 -2.22 16.48 -19.68
CA LEU A 318 -2.00 15.52 -20.77
C LEU A 318 -1.84 16.22 -22.11
N THR A 319 -2.66 17.24 -22.38
CA THR A 319 -2.55 18.04 -23.61
C THR A 319 -1.17 18.67 -23.71
N ASP A 320 -0.70 19.33 -22.65
CA ASP A 320 0.62 19.96 -22.63
C ASP A 320 1.76 18.94 -22.78
N LEU A 321 1.65 17.79 -22.10
CA LEU A 321 2.65 16.71 -22.16
C LEU A 321 2.81 16.16 -23.58
N PHE A 322 1.72 15.79 -24.23
CA PHE A 322 1.79 15.17 -25.55
C PHE A 322 2.05 16.20 -26.67
N THR A 323 1.67 17.46 -26.47
CA THR A 323 1.96 18.55 -27.43
C THR A 323 3.46 18.84 -27.58
N ILE A 324 4.30 18.38 -26.65
CA ILE A 324 5.77 18.42 -26.76
C ILE A 324 6.28 17.69 -28.03
N PHE A 325 5.53 16.69 -28.51
CA PHE A 325 5.90 15.87 -29.67
C PHE A 325 5.26 16.34 -30.99
N THR A 326 4.21 17.16 -30.94
CA THR A 326 3.56 17.75 -32.12
C THR A 326 4.11 19.13 -32.46
N SER A 327 4.44 19.91 -31.44
CA SER A 327 4.98 21.25 -31.61
C SER A 327 6.35 21.20 -32.30
N ARG A 328 6.71 22.27 -33.03
CA ARG A 328 8.11 22.57 -33.41
C ARG A 328 8.98 22.91 -32.19
N CYS A 329 8.74 22.25 -31.05
CA CYS A 329 9.51 22.37 -29.83
C CYS A 329 10.94 21.91 -30.11
N VAL A 330 11.88 22.83 -29.92
CA VAL A 330 13.27 22.69 -30.37
C VAL A 330 14.13 21.98 -29.32
N ASP A 331 13.65 21.81 -28.08
CA ASP A 331 14.46 21.23 -27.00
C ASP A 331 14.45 19.69 -27.03
N PRO A 332 15.56 19.03 -27.45
CA PRO A 332 15.64 17.58 -27.47
C PRO A 332 15.67 16.99 -26.05
N ARG A 333 16.14 17.76 -25.05
CA ARG A 333 16.22 17.30 -23.66
C ARG A 333 14.83 17.16 -23.08
N ARG A 334 13.96 18.16 -23.25
CA ARG A 334 12.56 18.11 -22.81
C ARG A 334 11.78 16.94 -23.44
N ARG A 335 12.00 16.66 -24.74
CA ARG A 335 11.41 15.49 -25.41
C ARG A 335 11.88 14.17 -24.80
N LYS A 336 13.18 14.04 -24.55
CA LYS A 336 13.74 12.87 -23.84
C LYS A 336 13.12 12.70 -22.46
N GLU A 337 13.06 13.78 -21.67
CA GLU A 337 12.48 13.75 -20.32
C GLU A 337 10.99 13.40 -20.36
N ALA A 338 10.24 13.87 -21.35
CA ALA A 338 8.84 13.49 -21.55
C ALA A 338 8.65 11.99 -21.85
N VAL A 339 9.50 11.38 -22.69
CA VAL A 339 9.47 9.93 -22.92
C VAL A 339 9.73 9.17 -21.63
N LEU A 340 10.77 9.56 -20.87
CA LEU A 340 11.11 8.90 -19.61
C LEU A 340 10.03 9.08 -18.53
N PHE A 341 9.37 10.23 -18.50
CA PHE A 341 8.24 10.48 -17.60
C PHE A 341 7.05 9.57 -17.93
N ILE A 342 6.68 9.46 -19.21
CA ILE A 342 5.61 8.55 -19.64
C ILE A 342 5.97 7.09 -19.33
N GLN A 343 7.23 6.69 -19.56
CA GLN A 343 7.74 5.38 -19.19
C GLN A 343 7.59 5.10 -17.68
N GLN A 344 7.89 6.07 -16.82
CA GLN A 344 7.70 5.94 -15.37
C GLN A 344 6.22 5.76 -15.00
N CYS A 345 5.31 6.53 -15.62
CA CYS A 345 3.87 6.34 -15.44
C CYS A 345 3.44 4.91 -15.84
N CYS A 346 3.91 4.40 -16.98
CA CYS A 346 3.66 3.03 -17.42
C CYS A 346 4.22 1.98 -16.45
N ALA A 347 5.43 2.19 -15.93
CA ALA A 347 6.06 1.29 -14.96
C ALA A 347 5.25 1.22 -13.66
N ILE A 348 4.78 2.36 -13.16
CA ILE A 348 3.87 2.43 -12.00
C ILE A 348 2.55 1.74 -12.31
N ALA A 349 1.98 1.99 -13.49
CA ALA A 349 0.69 1.45 -13.90
C ALA A 349 0.63 -0.08 -13.88
N LYS A 350 1.76 -0.78 -14.04
CA LYS A 350 1.82 -2.26 -13.92
C LYS A 350 1.28 -2.77 -12.59
N ASN A 351 1.42 -1.99 -11.51
CA ASN A 351 0.95 -2.34 -10.17
C ASN A 351 -0.49 -1.86 -9.89
N ILE A 352 -1.10 -1.08 -10.79
CA ILE A 352 -2.46 -0.55 -10.64
C ILE A 352 -3.49 -1.59 -11.12
N GLN A 353 -4.67 -1.60 -10.49
CA GLN A 353 -5.78 -2.48 -10.87
C GLN A 353 -6.17 -2.30 -12.36
N PRO A 354 -6.53 -3.40 -13.08
CA PRO A 354 -6.75 -3.37 -14.52
C PRO A 354 -7.71 -2.28 -15.02
N PRO A 355 -8.85 -1.97 -14.37
CA PRO A 355 -9.75 -0.91 -14.85
C PRO A 355 -9.13 0.49 -14.85
N ALA A 356 -8.40 0.84 -13.78
CA ALA A 356 -7.73 2.15 -13.70
C ALA A 356 -6.53 2.25 -14.65
N ARG A 357 -5.83 1.12 -14.87
CA ARG A 357 -4.77 1.01 -15.89
C ARG A 357 -5.30 1.18 -17.31
N GLN A 358 -6.47 0.60 -17.61
CA GLN A 358 -7.14 0.78 -18.91
C GLN A 358 -7.46 2.26 -19.17
N THR A 359 -8.01 2.95 -18.17
CA THR A 359 -8.32 4.40 -18.27
C THR A 359 -7.07 5.22 -18.56
N LEU A 360 -5.95 4.92 -17.89
CA LEU A 360 -4.69 5.62 -18.10
C LEU A 360 -4.24 5.51 -19.56
N TYR A 361 -4.19 4.28 -20.09
CA TYR A 361 -3.73 4.05 -21.45
C TYR A 361 -4.69 4.61 -22.50
N ASN A 362 -6.01 4.51 -22.28
CA ASN A 362 -7.00 5.16 -23.15
C ASN A 362 -6.76 6.67 -23.21
N ASN A 363 -6.55 7.32 -22.07
CA ASN A 363 -6.29 8.75 -22.00
C ASN A 363 -4.97 9.11 -22.68
N PHE A 364 -3.89 8.37 -22.45
CA PHE A 364 -2.62 8.61 -23.12
C PHE A 364 -2.73 8.43 -24.64
N ILE A 365 -3.40 7.39 -25.12
CA ILE A 365 -3.62 7.14 -26.56
C ILE A 365 -4.44 8.28 -27.17
N ALA A 366 -5.51 8.71 -26.51
CA ALA A 366 -6.35 9.81 -26.98
C ALA A 366 -5.57 11.13 -27.14
N HIS A 367 -4.52 11.35 -26.34
CA HIS A 367 -3.69 12.56 -26.42
C HIS A 367 -2.46 12.42 -27.32
N GLY A 368 -2.17 11.24 -27.89
CA GLY A 368 -1.10 11.07 -28.88
C GLY A 368 0.08 10.20 -28.45
N LEU A 369 -0.08 9.30 -27.48
CA LEU A 369 0.95 8.36 -27.04
C LEU A 369 1.66 7.62 -28.18
N LEU A 370 0.91 7.25 -29.22
CA LEU A 370 1.42 6.50 -30.35
C LEU A 370 2.47 7.28 -31.14
N GLN A 371 2.33 8.61 -31.23
CA GLN A 371 3.33 9.48 -31.82
C GLN A 371 4.60 9.51 -30.97
N VAL A 372 4.46 9.46 -29.64
CA VAL A 372 5.60 9.37 -28.71
C VAL A 372 6.37 8.07 -28.91
N ILE A 373 5.66 6.94 -29.02
CA ILE A 373 6.29 5.64 -29.29
C ILE A 373 7.00 5.67 -30.64
N HIS A 374 6.33 6.13 -31.71
CA HIS A 374 6.95 6.23 -33.04
C HIS A 374 8.19 7.14 -33.05
N PHE A 375 8.12 8.31 -32.38
CA PHE A 375 9.27 9.19 -32.19
C PHE A 375 10.41 8.50 -31.45
N GLY A 376 10.11 7.84 -30.34
CA GLY A 376 11.12 7.30 -29.45
C GLY A 376 11.84 6.08 -30.02
N LEU A 377 11.12 5.19 -30.73
CA LEU A 377 11.74 4.02 -31.38
C LEU A 377 12.76 4.40 -32.46
N ARG A 378 12.61 5.57 -33.10
CA ARG A 378 13.53 6.06 -34.15
C ARG A 378 14.60 7.00 -33.62
N HIS A 379 14.67 7.20 -32.30
CA HIS A 379 15.56 8.19 -31.72
C HIS A 379 17.02 7.69 -31.63
N ALA A 380 18.00 8.58 -31.84
CA ALA A 380 19.41 8.22 -31.81
C ALA A 380 19.92 7.85 -30.40
N ASP A 381 19.34 8.46 -29.36
CA ASP A 381 19.65 8.17 -27.95
C ASP A 381 19.02 6.84 -27.51
N VAL A 382 19.87 5.92 -27.02
CA VAL A 382 19.49 4.58 -26.53
C VAL A 382 18.44 4.67 -25.42
N ALA A 383 18.59 5.61 -24.47
CA ALA A 383 17.67 5.71 -23.34
C ALA A 383 16.24 6.06 -23.80
N VAL A 384 16.11 6.85 -24.87
CA VAL A 384 14.81 7.19 -25.46
C VAL A 384 14.20 5.97 -26.15
N ARG A 385 15.01 5.16 -26.85
CA ARG A 385 14.53 3.92 -27.50
C ARG A 385 14.09 2.87 -26.49
N VAL A 386 14.86 2.68 -25.41
CA VAL A 386 14.49 1.81 -24.29
C VAL A 386 13.18 2.29 -23.68
N GLY A 387 13.06 3.59 -23.37
CA GLY A 387 11.83 4.13 -22.79
C GLY A 387 10.59 3.95 -23.68
N ALA A 388 10.72 4.19 -24.99
CA ALA A 388 9.62 3.97 -25.93
C ALA A 388 9.24 2.49 -26.10
N THR A 389 10.24 1.61 -26.09
CA THR A 389 10.03 0.15 -26.11
C THR A 389 9.28 -0.30 -24.86
N ASP A 390 9.69 0.16 -23.67
CA ASP A 390 9.03 -0.16 -22.40
C ASP A 390 7.59 0.36 -22.33
N ILE A 391 7.32 1.56 -22.85
CA ILE A 391 5.95 2.11 -22.97
C ILE A 391 5.10 1.19 -23.84
N MET A 392 5.61 0.84 -25.03
CA MET A 392 4.88 -0.02 -25.98
C MET A 392 4.58 -1.39 -25.37
N ILE A 393 5.58 -2.02 -24.73
CA ILE A 393 5.42 -3.32 -24.07
C ILE A 393 4.42 -3.23 -22.93
N SER A 394 4.45 -2.16 -22.12
CA SER A 394 3.50 -1.99 -21.01
C SER A 394 2.04 -1.92 -21.46
N ILE A 395 1.79 -1.44 -22.68
CA ILE A 395 0.46 -1.41 -23.29
C ILE A 395 0.11 -2.79 -23.86
N ILE A 396 1.05 -3.44 -24.57
CA ILE A 396 0.86 -4.78 -25.14
C ILE A 396 0.57 -5.80 -24.04
N ASP A 397 1.32 -5.77 -22.93
CA ASP A 397 1.13 -6.65 -21.77
C ASP A 397 -0.25 -6.45 -21.11
N HIS A 398 -0.83 -5.26 -21.24
CA HIS A 398 -2.15 -4.97 -20.70
C HIS A 398 -3.28 -5.39 -21.64
N ASP A 399 -3.21 -4.93 -22.89
CA ASP A 399 -4.14 -5.28 -23.96
C ASP A 399 -3.48 -5.04 -25.34
N PRO A 400 -3.06 -6.12 -26.05
CA PRO A 400 -2.46 -6.01 -27.38
C PRO A 400 -3.39 -5.35 -28.40
N HIS A 401 -4.71 -5.39 -28.20
CA HIS A 401 -5.68 -4.81 -29.14
C HIS A 401 -5.53 -3.29 -29.28
N MET A 402 -5.12 -2.59 -28.22
CA MET A 402 -4.92 -1.14 -28.23
C MET A 402 -3.87 -0.69 -29.26
N ILE A 403 -2.80 -1.48 -29.42
CA ILE A 403 -1.74 -1.23 -30.40
C ILE A 403 -2.13 -1.76 -31.79
N ARG A 404 -2.71 -2.96 -31.87
CA ARG A 404 -3.14 -3.54 -33.16
C ARG A 404 -4.15 -2.65 -33.89
N GLN A 405 -5.16 -2.11 -33.19
CA GLN A 405 -6.16 -1.24 -33.80
C GLN A 405 -5.51 0.02 -34.41
N THR A 406 -4.46 0.53 -33.77
CA THR A 406 -3.69 1.66 -34.29
C THR A 406 -2.88 1.28 -35.52
N MET A 407 -2.11 0.18 -35.44
CA MET A 407 -1.30 -0.29 -36.57
C MET A 407 -2.18 -0.53 -37.79
N TYR A 408 -3.35 -1.14 -37.60
CA TYR A 408 -4.33 -1.36 -38.65
C TYR A 408 -4.78 -0.06 -39.34
N ARG A 409 -5.13 0.97 -38.55
CA ARG A 409 -5.50 2.30 -39.11
C ARG A 409 -4.35 2.91 -39.91
N GLN A 410 -3.14 2.92 -39.37
CA GLN A 410 -1.96 3.47 -40.05
C GLN A 410 -1.61 2.71 -41.35
N MET A 411 -1.85 1.40 -41.38
CA MET A 411 -1.66 0.57 -42.58
C MET A 411 -2.68 0.89 -43.67
N HIS A 412 -3.90 1.28 -43.31
CA HIS A 412 -4.91 1.72 -44.26
C HIS A 412 -4.60 3.10 -44.85
N ASP A 413 -4.07 4.01 -44.03
CA ASP A 413 -3.76 5.39 -44.42
C ASP A 413 -2.41 5.55 -45.16
N GLU A 414 -1.74 4.44 -45.50
CA GLU A 414 -0.42 4.36 -46.17
C GLU A 414 0.70 5.21 -45.53
N GLN A 415 0.57 5.55 -44.25
CA GLN A 415 1.60 6.29 -43.53
C GLN A 415 2.72 5.36 -43.06
N ASN A 416 3.93 5.91 -42.92
CA ASN A 416 5.01 5.22 -42.20
C ASN A 416 4.52 4.95 -40.77
N GLY A 417 4.22 3.69 -40.49
CA GLY A 417 3.50 3.29 -39.29
C GLY A 417 4.42 2.91 -38.15
N LEU A 418 3.80 2.65 -37.00
CA LEU A 418 4.47 2.05 -35.85
C LEU A 418 5.16 0.72 -36.23
N LEU A 419 4.52 -0.09 -37.09
CA LEU A 419 5.08 -1.35 -37.56
C LEU A 419 6.37 -1.15 -38.38
N ASP A 420 6.44 -0.15 -39.27
CA ASP A 420 7.68 0.18 -39.97
C ASP A 420 8.81 0.50 -39.00
N SER A 421 8.51 1.28 -37.96
CA SER A 421 9.50 1.67 -36.94
C SER A 421 10.01 0.46 -36.14
N VAL A 422 9.13 -0.48 -35.79
CA VAL A 422 9.51 -1.72 -35.11
C VAL A 422 10.41 -2.58 -36.01
N ILE A 423 10.06 -2.75 -37.29
CA ILE A 423 10.86 -3.54 -38.23
C ILE A 423 12.23 -2.89 -38.49
N GLU A 424 12.27 -1.58 -38.72
CA GLU A 424 13.52 -0.84 -38.89
C GLU A 424 14.41 -0.97 -37.65
N LEU A 425 13.83 -0.80 -36.45
CA LEU A 425 14.59 -0.89 -35.21
C LEU A 425 15.13 -2.31 -34.98
N LEU A 426 14.36 -3.37 -35.24
CA LEU A 426 14.83 -4.76 -35.16
C LEU A 426 16.03 -5.04 -36.08
N LEU A 427 16.11 -4.35 -37.22
CA LEU A 427 17.19 -4.50 -38.20
C LEU A 427 18.47 -3.75 -37.80
N VAL A 428 18.35 -2.56 -37.17
CA VAL A 428 19.49 -1.70 -36.87
C VAL A 428 19.95 -1.73 -35.41
N GLU A 429 19.10 -2.17 -34.48
CA GLU A 429 19.40 -2.15 -33.04
C GLU A 429 20.53 -3.13 -32.70
N VAL A 430 21.48 -2.64 -31.92
CA VAL A 430 22.67 -3.36 -31.47
C VAL A 430 22.43 -3.95 -30.06
N ASP A 431 21.60 -3.29 -29.26
CA ASP A 431 21.21 -3.80 -27.94
C ASP A 431 20.33 -5.06 -28.09
N LEU A 432 20.88 -6.20 -27.68
CA LEU A 432 20.19 -7.49 -27.79
C LEU A 432 18.97 -7.59 -26.87
N GLY A 433 18.94 -6.85 -25.75
CA GLY A 433 17.83 -6.80 -24.82
C GLY A 433 16.62 -6.12 -25.46
N VAL A 434 16.82 -4.92 -26.01
CA VAL A 434 15.79 -4.17 -26.75
C VAL A 434 15.30 -4.98 -27.95
N LYS A 435 16.23 -5.61 -28.69
CA LYS A 435 15.88 -6.44 -29.85
C LYS A 435 15.04 -7.66 -29.46
N SER A 436 15.37 -8.35 -28.36
CA SER A 436 14.59 -9.48 -27.85
C SER A 436 13.20 -9.04 -27.40
N GLN A 437 13.11 -7.92 -26.70
CA GLN A 437 11.84 -7.33 -26.25
C GLN A 437 10.93 -6.95 -27.41
N LEU A 438 11.46 -6.30 -28.45
CA LEU A 438 10.72 -5.94 -29.66
C LEU A 438 10.27 -7.17 -30.45
N ALA A 439 11.08 -8.22 -30.50
CA ALA A 439 10.72 -9.46 -31.17
C ALA A 439 9.55 -10.17 -30.45
N GLU A 440 9.57 -10.22 -29.11
CA GLU A 440 8.46 -10.79 -28.34
C GLU A 440 7.20 -9.92 -28.47
N ALA A 441 7.34 -8.59 -28.42
CA ALA A 441 6.23 -7.67 -28.67
C ALA A 441 5.61 -7.89 -30.06
N LEU A 442 6.43 -8.01 -31.10
CA LEU A 442 5.97 -8.28 -32.47
C LEU A 442 5.25 -9.63 -32.56
N LYS A 443 5.78 -10.67 -31.91
CA LYS A 443 5.13 -11.98 -31.83
C LYS A 443 3.75 -11.88 -31.17
N VAL A 444 3.64 -11.26 -30.00
CA VAL A 444 2.34 -11.04 -29.34
C VAL A 444 1.38 -10.26 -30.23
N LEU A 445 1.86 -9.26 -30.97
CA LEU A 445 1.02 -8.49 -31.90
C LEU A 445 0.53 -9.32 -33.09
N LEU A 446 1.31 -10.29 -33.56
CA LEU A 446 0.95 -11.21 -34.65
C LEU A 446 0.08 -12.39 -34.16
N ASP A 447 0.20 -12.78 -32.90
CA ASP A 447 -0.57 -13.90 -32.35
C ASP A 447 -2.07 -13.56 -32.28
N GLN A 448 -2.92 -14.50 -32.71
CA GLN A 448 -4.35 -14.43 -32.47
C GLN A 448 -4.60 -14.67 -30.98
N ALA A 449 -5.04 -13.63 -30.26
CA ALA A 449 -5.51 -13.84 -28.90
C ALA A 449 -6.70 -14.80 -28.96
N PRO A 450 -6.71 -15.93 -28.22
CA PRO A 450 -7.90 -16.75 -28.11
C PRO A 450 -9.03 -15.87 -27.56
N PRO A 451 -10.27 -16.00 -28.05
CA PRO A 451 -11.37 -15.20 -27.54
C PRO A 451 -11.43 -15.39 -26.03
N MET A 452 -11.31 -14.30 -25.26
CA MET A 452 -11.50 -14.33 -23.82
C MET A 452 -12.88 -14.92 -23.55
N GLN A 453 -12.90 -16.14 -23.02
CA GLN A 453 -14.08 -16.66 -22.36
C GLN A 453 -14.26 -15.80 -21.11
N GLY A 454 -15.11 -14.77 -21.20
CA GLY A 454 -15.55 -14.05 -20.01
C GLY A 454 -16.08 -15.05 -18.98
N PRO A 455 -15.96 -14.77 -17.67
CA PRO A 455 -16.50 -15.65 -16.65
C PRO A 455 -17.98 -15.89 -16.95
N GLN A 456 -18.35 -17.14 -17.22
CA GLN A 456 -19.75 -17.55 -17.30
C GLN A 456 -20.33 -17.41 -15.89
N GLU A 457 -20.87 -16.24 -15.56
CA GLU A 457 -21.79 -16.11 -14.44
C GLU A 457 -23.07 -16.89 -14.79
N GLN A 458 -23.10 -18.16 -14.39
CA GLN A 458 -24.32 -18.93 -14.29
C GLN A 458 -25.12 -18.39 -13.11
N PHE A 459 -25.95 -17.37 -13.36
CA PHE A 459 -27.04 -17.03 -12.45
C PHE A 459 -28.14 -18.09 -12.59
N PRO A 460 -28.49 -18.85 -11.53
CA PRO A 460 -29.69 -19.67 -11.56
C PRO A 460 -30.91 -18.75 -11.51
N LYS A 461 -31.61 -18.58 -12.64
CA LYS A 461 -32.97 -18.01 -12.63
C LYS A 461 -33.95 -19.12 -12.29
N THR A 462 -34.78 -18.86 -11.28
CA THR A 462 -35.95 -19.64 -10.89
C THR A 462 -37.02 -19.60 -11.98
N ASN A 463 -36.88 -20.47 -12.98
CA ASN A 463 -37.95 -21.14 -13.72
C ASN A 463 -37.30 -21.92 -14.87
N GLY A 464 -37.40 -23.25 -14.82
CA GLY A 464 -36.67 -24.19 -15.65
C GLY A 464 -37.03 -24.21 -17.14
N GLU A 465 -36.67 -23.16 -17.88
CA GLU A 465 -36.61 -23.20 -19.34
C GLU A 465 -35.16 -23.08 -19.83
N PHE A 466 -34.63 -24.18 -20.36
CA PHE A 466 -33.35 -24.21 -21.06
C PHE A 466 -33.49 -23.59 -22.45
N THR A 467 -33.08 -22.34 -22.60
CA THR A 467 -32.78 -21.77 -23.92
C THR A 467 -31.31 -21.99 -24.24
N ALA A 468 -31.02 -23.00 -25.06
CA ALA A 468 -29.68 -23.18 -25.62
C ALA A 468 -29.41 -22.02 -26.59
N ARG A 469 -28.65 -21.01 -26.15
CA ARG A 469 -28.03 -20.05 -27.08
C ARG A 469 -27.04 -20.81 -27.97
N PRO A 470 -27.00 -20.55 -29.29
CA PRO A 470 -26.03 -21.20 -30.17
C PRO A 470 -24.61 -20.87 -29.69
N ARG A 471 -23.76 -21.90 -29.63
CA ARG A 471 -22.32 -21.74 -29.38
C ARG A 471 -21.76 -20.70 -30.37
N PRO A 472 -20.96 -19.71 -29.94
CA PRO A 472 -20.13 -18.97 -30.87
C PRO A 472 -19.21 -19.95 -31.58
N SER A 473 -19.10 -19.84 -32.90
CA SER A 473 -18.20 -20.65 -33.71
C SER A 473 -16.77 -20.56 -33.17
N VAL A 474 -16.23 -21.69 -32.75
CA VAL A 474 -14.80 -21.85 -32.49
C VAL A 474 -14.12 -21.74 -33.85
N GLY A 475 -13.47 -20.61 -34.13
CA GLY A 475 -12.61 -20.47 -35.32
C GLY A 475 -12.94 -19.35 -36.32
N ALA A 476 -13.82 -18.40 -36.01
CA ALA A 476 -13.86 -17.16 -36.81
C ALA A 476 -12.77 -16.21 -36.30
N SER A 477 -11.61 -16.24 -36.95
CA SER A 477 -10.59 -15.21 -36.84
C SER A 477 -11.21 -13.84 -37.16
N ASP A 478 -10.85 -12.82 -36.38
CA ASP A 478 -11.28 -11.45 -36.66
C ASP A 478 -10.81 -11.05 -38.08
N PRO A 479 -11.72 -10.70 -39.01
CA PRO A 479 -11.36 -10.33 -40.38
C PRO A 479 -10.34 -9.19 -40.44
N GLN A 480 -10.33 -8.29 -39.45
CA GLN A 480 -9.32 -7.22 -39.37
C GLN A 480 -7.94 -7.78 -39.05
N HIS A 481 -7.86 -8.81 -38.22
CA HIS A 481 -6.62 -9.49 -37.87
C HIS A 481 -6.06 -10.32 -39.03
N GLU A 482 -6.90 -11.01 -39.81
CA GLU A 482 -6.46 -11.71 -41.02
C GLU A 482 -5.86 -10.77 -42.07
N LEU A 483 -6.50 -9.61 -42.26
CA LEU A 483 -5.98 -8.57 -43.15
C LEU A 483 -4.65 -8.00 -42.63
N PHE A 484 -4.53 -7.77 -41.31
CA PHE A 484 -3.28 -7.37 -40.69
C PHE A 484 -2.15 -8.38 -40.94
N LEU A 485 -2.41 -9.67 -40.73
CA LEU A 485 -1.43 -10.74 -40.99
C LEU A 485 -1.03 -10.82 -42.45
N THR A 486 -2.00 -10.78 -43.36
CA THR A 486 -1.75 -10.83 -44.81
C THR A 486 -0.79 -9.71 -45.21
N ARG A 487 -1.10 -8.47 -44.79
CA ARG A 487 -0.26 -7.30 -45.05
C ARG A 487 1.10 -7.40 -44.38
N PHE A 488 1.19 -7.95 -43.17
CA PHE A 488 2.46 -8.20 -42.48
C PHE A 488 3.37 -9.10 -43.32
N TYR A 489 2.87 -10.26 -43.74
CA TYR A 489 3.65 -11.24 -44.49
C TYR A 489 3.99 -10.78 -45.91
N GLU A 490 3.14 -9.98 -46.56
CA GLU A 490 3.42 -9.46 -47.90
C GLU A 490 4.44 -8.30 -47.89
N ARG A 491 4.35 -7.37 -46.94
CA ARG A 491 5.11 -6.11 -46.96
C ARG A 491 6.27 -6.05 -45.97
N TYR A 492 6.10 -6.63 -44.78
CA TYR A 492 7.03 -6.41 -43.65
C TYR A 492 7.95 -7.61 -43.41
N ALA A 493 7.42 -8.84 -43.48
CA ALA A 493 8.24 -10.04 -43.32
C ALA A 493 9.41 -10.11 -44.33
N PRO A 494 9.25 -9.79 -45.63
CA PRO A 494 10.37 -9.82 -46.57
C PRO A 494 11.47 -8.82 -46.21
N ARG A 495 11.11 -7.66 -45.63
CA ARG A 495 12.08 -6.66 -45.14
C ARG A 495 12.79 -7.12 -43.88
N LEU A 496 12.04 -7.65 -42.91
CA LEU A 496 12.59 -8.13 -41.64
C LEU A 496 13.59 -9.27 -41.82
N PHE A 497 13.26 -10.22 -42.71
CA PHE A 497 14.10 -11.40 -42.97
C PHE A 497 15.10 -11.19 -44.10
N LYS A 498 15.11 -10.03 -44.77
CA LYS A 498 16.05 -9.71 -45.86
C LYS A 498 17.52 -10.02 -45.51
N PRO A 499 18.04 -9.65 -44.32
CA PRO A 499 19.44 -9.96 -43.99
C PRO A 499 19.76 -11.46 -43.97
N LEU A 500 18.77 -12.31 -43.70
CA LEU A 500 18.91 -13.77 -43.75
C LEU A 500 18.75 -14.30 -45.18
N LEU A 501 17.77 -13.77 -45.94
CA LEU A 501 17.57 -14.14 -47.34
C LEU A 501 18.80 -13.77 -48.20
N ASP A 502 19.43 -12.63 -47.94
CA ASP A 502 20.63 -12.18 -48.65
C ASP A 502 21.84 -13.12 -48.40
N LEU A 503 21.82 -13.97 -47.36
CA LEU A 503 22.88 -14.96 -47.09
C LEU A 503 22.88 -16.12 -48.09
N GLU A 504 21.74 -16.46 -48.70
CA GLU A 504 21.64 -17.54 -49.68
C GLU A 504 22.60 -17.32 -50.87
N SER A 505 22.85 -16.05 -51.20
CA SER A 505 23.70 -15.63 -52.30
C SER A 505 25.18 -15.43 -51.94
N ARG A 506 25.58 -15.60 -50.66
CA ARG A 506 26.95 -15.33 -50.20
C ARG A 506 27.80 -16.59 -50.13
N THR A 507 29.00 -16.50 -50.67
CA THR A 507 30.03 -17.55 -50.61
C THR A 507 31.03 -17.38 -49.46
N ASP A 508 31.04 -16.23 -48.78
CA ASP A 508 31.90 -15.92 -47.63
C ASP A 508 31.07 -15.40 -46.44
N MET A 509 31.35 -15.95 -45.25
CA MET A 509 30.67 -15.71 -43.98
C MET A 509 31.45 -14.74 -43.06
N SER A 510 32.19 -13.80 -43.65
CA SER A 510 32.88 -12.74 -42.91
C SER A 510 31.89 -11.63 -42.49
N PHE A 511 31.45 -11.67 -41.23
CA PHE A 511 30.52 -10.68 -40.69
C PHE A 511 31.28 -9.51 -40.04
N ASN A 512 31.29 -8.34 -40.68
CA ASN A 512 31.71 -7.11 -40.02
C ASN A 512 30.62 -6.67 -39.03
N SER A 513 30.91 -6.73 -37.73
CA SER A 513 30.03 -6.36 -36.62
C SER A 513 29.60 -4.88 -36.57
N ARG A 514 29.85 -4.08 -37.61
CA ARG A 514 29.70 -2.61 -37.59
C ARG A 514 29.14 -1.93 -38.85
N LYS A 515 28.63 -2.65 -39.85
CA LYS A 515 27.86 -1.97 -40.91
C LYS A 515 26.39 -1.90 -40.52
N GLY A 516 26.08 -0.94 -39.65
CA GLY A 516 24.72 -0.40 -39.58
C GLY A 516 24.30 0.00 -40.99
N PHE A 517 23.10 -0.40 -41.38
CA PHE A 517 22.52 -0.06 -42.66
C PHE A 517 22.49 1.48 -42.79
N ALA A 518 23.43 2.04 -43.57
CA ALA A 518 23.28 3.37 -44.09
C ALA A 518 22.08 3.33 -45.04
N ALA A 519 20.99 4.02 -44.68
CA ALA A 519 19.88 4.26 -45.58
C ALA A 519 20.37 5.09 -46.80
N PRO A 520 19.78 4.92 -47.99
CA PRO A 520 19.87 5.94 -49.03
C PRO A 520 19.20 7.25 -48.60
#